data_AF-A0A967D3J2-F1
#
_entry.id   AF-A0A967D3J2-F1
#
_cell.length_a   1.000
_cell.length_b   1.000
_cell.length_c   1.000
_cell.angle_alpha   90.00
_cell.angle_beta   90.00
_cell.angle_gamma   90.00
#
_symmetry.space_group_name_H-M   'P 1'
#
loop_
_entity.id
_entity.type
_entity.pdbx_description
1 polymer ?
#
loop_
_entity_poly.entity_id
_entity_poly.type
_entity_poly.pdbx_seq_one_letter_code
_entity_poly.pdbx_strand_id
1 'polypeptide(L)'
;ASQSGNFVSSFLNLANHTGVGVSRAVAAGNASVLGIADYVEYFTDDTETAVSLVYIESVDDGREMFERLAPLAARKPIVVVKGGASAAGARAAASHTGALASDDAVFDGMCRQAGLIRARDVEEAFEAAATFATQPLPDGDRVVVVTTVGGWGVAAVDAMADTRLDPAALPDDLMAAINEKLPPRWSKNNPIDMAGGETRDTVPEILQLVAEHPDVDSVVLLGVGIQSNTASMMRNGPFFPDHGLERIVGFHERQDTRYAEAAAEISTATGTPIMVATELANAGPDNPAPATLHALGRLCHASAGRAVRSLHHLAGYSAWRRARGL
;
A
#
# COMPACT_ATOMS: atom_id res chain seq x y z
N ALA A 1 -10.78 7.46 -12.91
CA ALA A 1 -11.54 8.55 -13.58
C ALA A 1 -11.85 9.65 -12.57
N SER A 2 -11.91 10.92 -12.96
CA SER A 2 -12.15 12.02 -12.00
C SER A 2 -13.01 13.12 -12.61
N GLN A 3 -13.92 13.69 -11.81
CA GLN A 3 -14.66 14.91 -12.18
C GLN A 3 -13.76 16.17 -12.20
N SER A 4 -12.59 16.14 -11.54
CA SER A 4 -11.58 17.20 -11.66
C SER A 4 -10.34 16.71 -12.41
N GLY A 5 -9.99 17.41 -13.49
CA GLY A 5 -8.84 17.09 -14.33
C GLY A 5 -7.52 17.17 -13.57
N ASN A 6 -7.40 18.06 -12.57
CA ASN A 6 -6.19 18.18 -11.77
C ASN A 6 -5.95 16.94 -10.90
N PHE A 7 -6.99 16.29 -10.38
CA PHE A 7 -6.79 15.02 -9.66
C PHE A 7 -6.34 13.88 -10.58
N VAL A 8 -6.75 13.86 -11.86
CA VAL A 8 -6.16 12.91 -12.82
C VAL A 8 -4.65 13.14 -12.94
N SER A 9 -4.24 14.40 -13.12
CA SER A 9 -2.82 14.76 -13.16
C SER A 9 -2.08 14.35 -11.89
N SER A 10 -2.66 14.59 -10.70
CA SER A 10 -2.07 14.17 -9.42
C SER A 10 -1.86 12.66 -9.34
N PHE A 11 -2.86 11.85 -9.73
CA PHE A 11 -2.73 10.40 -9.74
C PHE A 11 -1.69 9.90 -10.74
N LEU A 12 -1.58 10.52 -11.92
CA LEU A 12 -0.55 10.20 -12.91
C LEU A 12 0.86 10.57 -12.42
N ASN A 13 1.01 11.69 -11.71
CA ASN A 13 2.29 12.07 -11.10
C ASN A 13 2.71 11.08 -10.01
N LEU A 14 1.77 10.64 -9.17
CA LEU A 14 2.02 9.62 -8.16
C LEU A 14 2.36 8.26 -8.79
N ALA A 15 1.68 7.86 -9.85
CA ALA A 15 2.00 6.67 -10.65
C ALA A 15 3.43 6.70 -11.19
N ASN A 16 3.83 7.81 -11.81
CA ASN A 16 5.19 8.00 -12.31
C ASN A 16 6.22 8.00 -11.17
N HIS A 17 5.89 8.54 -10.00
CA HIS A 17 6.80 8.58 -8.87
C HIS A 17 7.04 7.18 -8.25
N THR A 18 5.99 6.36 -8.16
CA THR A 18 6.06 5.04 -7.52
C THR A 18 6.36 3.89 -8.48
N GLY A 19 6.33 4.13 -9.79
CA GLY A 19 6.51 3.10 -10.82
C GLY A 19 5.27 2.23 -11.05
N VAL A 20 4.17 2.47 -10.32
CA VAL A 20 2.93 1.70 -10.47
C VAL A 20 2.17 2.18 -11.70
N GLY A 21 1.95 1.28 -12.67
CA GLY A 21 1.35 1.59 -13.95
C GLY A 21 -0.14 1.99 -13.88
N VAL A 22 -0.58 2.78 -14.87
CA VAL A 22 -1.98 3.18 -15.07
C VAL A 22 -2.44 2.71 -16.43
N SER A 23 -3.45 1.83 -16.48
CA SER A 23 -3.98 1.34 -17.76
C SER A 23 -4.89 2.35 -18.46
N ARG A 24 -5.69 3.11 -17.71
CA ARG A 24 -6.63 4.13 -18.24
C ARG A 24 -6.69 5.35 -17.32
N ALA A 25 -6.67 6.54 -17.91
CA ALA A 25 -6.85 7.80 -17.20
C ALA A 25 -7.90 8.67 -17.91
N VAL A 26 -8.93 9.08 -17.18
CA VAL A 26 -10.07 9.84 -17.73
C VAL A 26 -10.38 11.03 -16.83
N ALA A 27 -10.36 12.22 -17.43
CA ALA A 27 -10.89 13.44 -16.84
C ALA A 27 -12.33 13.64 -17.35
N ALA A 28 -13.30 13.35 -16.49
CA ALA A 28 -14.72 13.42 -16.82
C ALA A 28 -15.25 14.87 -16.83
N GLY A 29 -14.61 15.78 -16.09
CA GLY A 29 -15.03 17.17 -15.98
C GLY A 29 -16.48 17.26 -15.51
N ASN A 30 -17.29 18.02 -16.26
CA ASN A 30 -18.71 18.22 -15.97
C ASN A 30 -19.57 16.95 -16.06
N ALA A 31 -19.06 15.85 -16.66
CA ALA A 31 -19.76 14.57 -16.75
C ALA A 31 -21.20 14.67 -17.34
N SER A 32 -21.38 15.48 -18.38
CA SER A 32 -22.70 15.84 -18.92
C SER A 32 -23.41 14.74 -19.73
N VAL A 33 -22.67 13.72 -20.17
CA VAL A 33 -23.21 12.58 -20.94
C VAL A 33 -22.86 11.27 -20.25
N LEU A 34 -21.58 11.08 -19.95
CA LEU A 34 -21.07 9.93 -19.21
C LEU A 34 -20.61 10.37 -17.83
N GLY A 35 -21.08 9.65 -16.81
CA GLY A 35 -20.74 9.80 -15.41
C GLY A 35 -19.64 8.84 -14.96
N ILE A 36 -19.29 8.94 -13.67
CA ILE A 36 -18.26 8.09 -13.05
C ILE A 36 -18.63 6.60 -13.12
N ALA A 37 -19.90 6.27 -12.94
CA ALA A 37 -20.37 4.89 -13.02
C ALA A 37 -20.14 4.25 -14.40
N ASP A 38 -20.30 5.01 -15.50
CA ASP A 38 -20.06 4.51 -16.86
C ASP A 38 -18.59 4.14 -17.07
N TYR A 39 -17.67 4.97 -16.58
CA TYR A 39 -16.24 4.67 -16.68
C TYR A 39 -15.83 3.50 -15.79
N VAL A 40 -16.40 3.38 -14.59
CA VAL A 40 -16.12 2.24 -13.69
C VAL A 40 -16.67 0.93 -14.28
N GLU A 41 -17.83 0.97 -14.93
CA GLU A 41 -18.38 -0.18 -15.65
C GLU A 41 -17.41 -0.66 -16.74
N TYR A 42 -16.92 0.26 -17.58
CA TYR A 42 -15.89 -0.03 -18.58
C TYR A 42 -14.59 -0.61 -17.96
N PHE A 43 -14.08 0.02 -16.90
CA PHE A 43 -12.87 -0.46 -16.20
C PHE A 43 -13.06 -1.85 -15.56
N THR A 44 -14.28 -2.16 -15.13
CA THR A 44 -14.59 -3.46 -14.54
C THR A 44 -14.50 -4.59 -15.56
N ASP A 45 -14.83 -4.32 -16.82
CA ASP A 45 -14.72 -5.29 -17.92
C ASP A 45 -13.34 -5.31 -18.59
N ASP A 46 -12.54 -4.26 -18.46
CA ASP A 46 -11.18 -4.19 -19.03
C ASP A 46 -10.20 -5.12 -18.30
N THR A 47 -9.62 -6.09 -19.00
CA THR A 47 -8.66 -7.05 -18.43
C THR A 47 -7.36 -6.40 -17.98
N GLU A 48 -7.01 -5.23 -18.53
CA GLU A 48 -5.82 -4.46 -18.16
C GLU A 48 -6.03 -3.60 -16.89
N THR A 49 -7.22 -3.59 -16.31
CA THR A 49 -7.53 -2.81 -15.11
C THR A 49 -7.80 -3.71 -13.90
N ALA A 50 -6.93 -3.63 -12.90
CA ALA A 50 -7.08 -4.37 -11.64
C ALA A 50 -8.02 -3.68 -10.64
N VAL A 51 -8.04 -2.34 -10.62
CA VAL A 51 -8.75 -1.50 -9.64
C VAL A 51 -9.19 -0.20 -10.29
N SER A 52 -10.36 0.30 -9.89
CA SER A 52 -10.81 1.65 -10.25
C SER A 52 -10.43 2.64 -9.16
N LEU A 53 -9.80 3.76 -9.53
CA LEU A 53 -9.61 4.91 -8.65
C LEU A 53 -10.43 6.09 -9.16
N VAL A 54 -11.35 6.58 -8.33
CA VAL A 54 -12.28 7.65 -8.70
C VAL A 54 -12.30 8.82 -7.71
N TYR A 55 -12.40 10.01 -8.27
CA TYR A 55 -12.65 11.23 -7.50
C TYR A 55 -14.02 11.80 -7.89
N ILE A 56 -14.84 12.06 -6.87
CA ILE A 56 -16.25 12.43 -7.00
C ILE A 56 -16.49 13.72 -6.23
N GLU A 57 -16.95 14.76 -6.92
CA GLU A 57 -17.34 16.05 -6.36
C GLU A 57 -18.84 16.06 -6.04
N SER A 58 -19.65 15.68 -7.02
CA SER A 58 -21.11 15.67 -6.93
C SER A 58 -21.68 14.29 -7.25
N VAL A 59 -22.82 13.99 -6.64
CA VAL A 59 -23.63 12.81 -6.90
C VAL A 59 -25.03 13.31 -7.26
N ASP A 60 -25.45 13.08 -8.51
CA ASP A 60 -26.76 13.55 -8.99
C ASP A 60 -27.88 12.63 -8.49
N ASP A 61 -27.76 11.33 -8.75
CA ASP A 61 -28.64 10.28 -8.21
C ASP A 61 -27.83 9.24 -7.42
N GLY A 62 -27.93 9.31 -6.09
CA GLY A 62 -27.23 8.40 -5.19
C GLY A 62 -27.77 6.97 -5.22
N ARG A 63 -29.05 6.77 -5.54
CA ARG A 63 -29.64 5.44 -5.63
C ARG A 63 -29.14 4.74 -6.90
N GLU A 64 -29.17 5.43 -8.02
CA GLU A 64 -28.62 4.93 -9.28
C GLU A 64 -27.13 4.62 -9.14
N MET A 65 -26.36 5.53 -8.54
CA MET A 65 -24.93 5.31 -8.29
C MET A 65 -24.68 4.04 -7.45
N PHE A 66 -25.46 3.82 -6.39
CA PHE A 66 -25.36 2.61 -5.58
C PHE A 66 -25.67 1.35 -6.39
N GLU A 67 -26.79 1.34 -7.12
CA GLU A 67 -27.25 0.19 -7.91
C GLU A 67 -26.25 -0.18 -9.01
N ARG A 68 -25.58 0.81 -9.60
CA ARG A 68 -24.55 0.59 -10.61
C ARG A 68 -23.21 0.16 -10.01
N LEU A 69 -22.73 0.81 -8.96
CA LEU A 69 -21.38 0.55 -8.45
C LEU A 69 -21.27 -0.68 -7.55
N ALA A 70 -22.30 -1.03 -6.77
CA ALA A 70 -22.26 -2.19 -5.87
C ALA A 70 -21.93 -3.53 -6.57
N PRO A 71 -22.58 -3.90 -7.70
CA PRO A 71 -22.22 -5.13 -8.40
C PRO A 71 -20.82 -5.07 -9.05
N LEU A 72 -20.34 -3.87 -9.41
CA LEU A 72 -18.99 -3.68 -9.98
C LEU A 72 -17.91 -3.84 -8.90
N ALA A 73 -18.14 -3.30 -7.71
CA ALA A 73 -17.25 -3.45 -6.54
C ALA A 73 -17.07 -4.93 -6.14
N ALA A 74 -18.11 -5.76 -6.32
CA ALA A 74 -18.04 -7.20 -6.10
C ALA A 74 -17.10 -7.91 -7.08
N ARG A 75 -16.88 -7.35 -8.27
CA ARG A 75 -16.00 -7.92 -9.31
C ARG A 75 -14.57 -7.40 -9.19
N LYS A 76 -14.39 -6.08 -9.00
CA LYS A 76 -13.08 -5.44 -8.85
C LYS A 76 -13.12 -4.34 -7.79
N PRO A 77 -12.02 -4.07 -7.07
CA PRO A 77 -11.96 -2.98 -6.10
C PRO A 77 -12.24 -1.62 -6.75
N ILE A 78 -12.96 -0.74 -6.03
CA ILE A 78 -13.23 0.64 -6.43
C ILE A 78 -12.84 1.55 -5.27
N VAL A 79 -11.75 2.29 -5.44
CA VAL A 79 -11.26 3.30 -4.51
C VAL A 79 -11.87 4.66 -4.84
N VAL A 80 -12.42 5.33 -3.84
CA VAL A 80 -13.18 6.57 -3.98
C VAL A 80 -12.60 7.65 -3.07
N VAL A 81 -12.38 8.83 -3.64
CA VAL A 81 -12.18 10.08 -2.88
C VAL A 81 -13.38 10.98 -3.13
N LYS A 82 -14.03 11.39 -2.04
CA LYS A 82 -15.19 12.30 -2.09
C LYS A 82 -14.76 13.73 -1.78
N GLY A 83 -14.90 14.62 -2.76
CA GLY A 83 -14.82 16.06 -2.55
C GLY A 83 -15.96 16.54 -1.65
N GLY A 84 -15.66 17.48 -0.76
CA GLY A 84 -16.67 18.08 0.12
C GLY A 84 -17.15 17.20 1.28
N ALA A 85 -16.31 16.29 1.79
CA ALA A 85 -16.66 15.38 2.88
C ALA A 85 -16.95 16.06 4.24
N SER A 86 -16.46 17.28 4.47
CA SER A 86 -16.77 18.07 5.67
C SER A 86 -17.79 19.16 5.37
N ALA A 87 -18.50 19.66 6.38
CA ALA A 87 -19.44 20.78 6.18
C ALA A 87 -18.78 22.02 5.53
N ALA A 88 -17.50 22.29 5.86
CA ALA A 88 -16.75 23.36 5.23
C ALA A 88 -16.37 23.03 3.78
N GLY A 89 -15.92 21.81 3.51
CA GLY A 89 -15.60 21.35 2.16
C GLY A 89 -16.83 21.28 1.26
N ALA A 90 -17.97 20.85 1.78
CA ALA A 90 -19.24 20.79 1.06
C ALA A 90 -19.70 22.19 0.62
N ARG A 91 -19.57 23.20 1.49
CA ARG A 91 -19.83 24.60 1.13
C ARG A 91 -18.87 25.10 0.04
N ALA A 92 -17.59 24.77 0.15
CA ALA A 92 -16.60 25.15 -0.87
C ALA A 92 -16.91 24.49 -2.23
N ALA A 93 -17.21 23.20 -2.22
CA ALA A 93 -17.60 22.45 -3.42
C ALA A 93 -18.89 23.00 -4.05
N ALA A 94 -19.92 23.29 -3.25
CA ALA A 94 -21.17 23.86 -3.74
C ALA A 94 -20.97 25.22 -4.45
N SER A 95 -20.05 26.05 -3.96
CA SER A 95 -19.70 27.31 -4.63
C SER A 95 -18.92 27.13 -5.94
N HIS A 96 -18.21 26.01 -6.09
CA HIS A 96 -17.39 25.68 -7.25
C HIS A 96 -18.19 25.00 -8.36
N THR A 97 -19.10 24.09 -8.01
CA THR A 97 -19.85 23.26 -8.97
C THR A 97 -21.29 23.71 -9.16
N GLY A 98 -21.84 24.51 -8.24
CA GLY A 98 -23.26 24.86 -8.21
C GLY A 98 -24.19 23.72 -7.80
N ALA A 99 -23.65 22.55 -7.42
CA ALA A 99 -24.43 21.39 -6.99
C ALA A 99 -24.83 21.49 -5.50
N LEU A 100 -25.96 20.90 -5.14
CA LEU A 100 -26.37 20.76 -3.74
C LEU A 100 -25.38 19.85 -3.00
N ALA A 101 -25.00 20.24 -1.78
CA ALA A 101 -24.14 19.42 -0.93
C ALA A 101 -24.83 18.09 -0.58
N SER A 102 -24.17 16.97 -0.90
CA SER A 102 -24.56 15.63 -0.46
C SER A 102 -24.22 15.41 1.02
N ASP A 103 -25.09 14.76 1.79
CA ASP A 103 -24.78 14.35 3.17
C ASP A 103 -23.67 13.30 3.17
N ASP A 104 -22.57 13.60 3.87
CA ASP A 104 -21.38 12.75 3.87
C ASP A 104 -21.58 11.42 4.61
N ALA A 105 -22.41 11.40 5.65
CA ALA A 105 -22.70 10.18 6.40
C ALA A 105 -23.54 9.21 5.56
N VAL A 106 -24.44 9.74 4.73
CA VAL A 106 -25.20 8.93 3.75
C VAL A 106 -24.27 8.35 2.70
N PHE A 107 -23.35 9.16 2.16
CA PHE A 107 -22.34 8.69 1.19
C PHE A 107 -21.41 7.62 1.79
N ASP A 108 -21.01 7.80 3.05
CA ASP A 108 -20.22 6.81 3.80
C ASP A 108 -20.95 5.47 3.93
N GLY A 109 -22.22 5.52 4.38
CA GLY A 109 -23.07 4.34 4.51
C GLY A 109 -23.21 3.60 3.19
N MET A 110 -23.44 4.34 2.09
CA MET A 110 -23.49 3.77 0.73
C MET A 110 -22.18 3.07 0.36
N CYS A 111 -21.03 3.70 0.58
CA CYS A 111 -19.71 3.11 0.29
C CYS A 111 -19.52 1.79 1.04
N ARG A 112 -19.82 1.76 2.34
CA ARG A 112 -19.70 0.56 3.17
C ARG A 112 -20.64 -0.57 2.73
N GLN A 113 -21.87 -0.24 2.32
CA GLN A 113 -22.81 -1.23 1.82
C GLN A 113 -22.36 -1.82 0.47
N ALA A 114 -21.91 -0.95 -0.44
CA ALA A 114 -21.49 -1.30 -1.80
C ALA A 114 -20.09 -1.93 -1.87
N GLY A 115 -19.27 -1.83 -0.83
CA GLY A 115 -17.89 -2.32 -0.85
C GLY A 115 -16.90 -1.36 -1.52
N LEU A 116 -17.26 -0.08 -1.61
CA LEU A 116 -16.37 0.97 -2.10
C LEU A 116 -15.32 1.31 -1.04
N ILE A 117 -14.07 1.41 -1.46
CA ILE A 117 -12.94 1.74 -0.60
C ILE A 117 -12.82 3.25 -0.54
N ARG A 118 -13.34 3.85 0.53
CA ARG A 118 -13.29 5.30 0.70
C ARG A 118 -11.96 5.74 1.31
N ALA A 119 -11.23 6.57 0.59
CA ALA A 119 -9.99 7.20 1.05
C ALA A 119 -10.23 8.67 1.46
N ARG A 120 -9.38 9.17 2.38
CA ARG A 120 -9.53 10.51 2.96
C ARG A 120 -8.99 11.62 2.06
N ASP A 121 -7.94 11.32 1.31
CA ASP A 121 -7.23 12.26 0.45
C ASP A 121 -6.66 11.55 -0.80
N VAL A 122 -5.95 12.31 -1.62
CA VAL A 122 -5.41 11.85 -2.91
C VAL A 122 -4.34 10.81 -2.71
N GLU A 123 -3.44 11.07 -1.76
CA GLU A 123 -2.29 10.24 -1.47
C GLU A 123 -2.75 8.88 -0.96
N GLU A 124 -3.67 8.84 0.01
CA GLU A 124 -4.22 7.59 0.53
C GLU A 124 -4.98 6.82 -0.54
N ALA A 125 -5.73 7.51 -1.41
CA ALA A 125 -6.48 6.84 -2.47
C ALA A 125 -5.58 6.24 -3.54
N PHE A 126 -4.54 6.96 -3.92
CA PHE A 126 -3.54 6.44 -4.82
C PHE A 126 -2.83 5.24 -4.20
N GLU A 127 -2.38 5.33 -2.95
CA GLU A 127 -1.70 4.22 -2.30
C GLU A 127 -2.60 2.99 -2.12
N ALA A 128 -3.87 3.18 -1.75
CA ALA A 128 -4.83 2.09 -1.69
C ALA A 128 -5.00 1.42 -3.06
N ALA A 129 -5.21 2.21 -4.13
CA ALA A 129 -5.36 1.68 -5.48
C ALA A 129 -4.08 0.98 -5.96
N ALA A 130 -2.92 1.61 -5.79
CA ALA A 130 -1.63 1.02 -6.13
C ALA A 130 -1.39 -0.29 -5.36
N THR A 131 -1.82 -0.37 -4.10
CA THR A 131 -1.75 -1.62 -3.31
C THR A 131 -2.67 -2.69 -3.90
N PHE A 132 -3.93 -2.38 -4.22
CA PHE A 132 -4.82 -3.34 -4.89
C PHE A 132 -4.29 -3.81 -6.25
N ALA A 133 -3.58 -2.95 -6.97
CA ALA A 133 -3.00 -3.28 -8.27
C ALA A 133 -1.75 -4.17 -8.15
N THR A 134 -1.08 -4.16 -7.00
CA THR A 134 0.28 -4.70 -6.85
C THR A 134 0.43 -5.69 -5.70
N GLN A 135 -0.62 -6.03 -4.98
CA GLN A 135 -0.60 -6.98 -3.86
C GLN A 135 -1.79 -7.93 -3.92
N PRO A 136 -1.62 -9.20 -3.51
CA PRO A 136 -2.75 -10.10 -3.32
C PRO A 136 -3.65 -9.63 -2.17
N LEU A 137 -4.90 -10.10 -2.14
CA LEU A 137 -5.79 -9.85 -1.01
C LEU A 137 -5.39 -10.72 0.18
N PRO A 138 -5.34 -10.18 1.40
CA PRO A 138 -5.07 -10.99 2.58
C PRO A 138 -6.26 -11.88 2.92
N ASP A 139 -5.99 -13.07 3.48
CA ASP A 139 -7.01 -14.01 3.95
C ASP A 139 -7.54 -13.66 5.35
N GLY A 140 -7.11 -12.55 5.93
CA GLY A 140 -7.50 -12.12 7.27
C GLY A 140 -6.90 -10.77 7.65
N ASP A 141 -6.82 -10.55 8.95
CA ASP A 141 -6.33 -9.32 9.56
C ASP A 141 -5.07 -9.52 10.42
N ARG A 142 -4.52 -10.75 10.50
CA ARG A 142 -3.31 -11.05 11.26
C ARG A 142 -2.08 -10.56 10.50
N VAL A 143 -1.44 -9.52 11.03
CA VAL A 143 -0.26 -8.89 10.43
C VAL A 143 0.98 -9.20 11.23
N VAL A 144 2.05 -9.59 10.55
CA VAL A 144 3.39 -9.66 11.16
C VAL A 144 4.26 -8.53 10.63
N VAL A 145 4.93 -7.81 11.55
CA VAL A 145 5.89 -6.77 11.20
C VAL A 145 7.29 -7.35 11.25
N VAL A 146 8.03 -7.27 10.14
CA VAL A 146 9.44 -7.67 10.04
C VAL A 146 10.28 -6.41 9.89
N THR A 147 11.29 -6.23 10.75
CA THR A 147 12.08 -4.99 10.77
C THR A 147 13.56 -5.20 11.10
N THR A 148 14.41 -4.36 10.53
CA THR A 148 15.81 -4.18 10.96
C THR A 148 15.97 -3.02 11.95
N VAL A 149 14.88 -2.27 12.21
CA VAL A 149 14.82 -1.12 13.11
C VAL A 149 13.62 -1.24 14.06
N GLY A 150 13.86 -1.59 15.32
CA GLY A 150 12.81 -1.80 16.31
C GLY A 150 11.85 -0.62 16.49
N GLY A 151 12.34 0.62 16.46
CA GLY A 151 11.49 1.81 16.61
C GLY A 151 10.44 1.96 15.49
N TRP A 152 10.76 1.56 14.26
CA TRP A 152 9.80 1.56 13.17
C TRP A 152 8.76 0.45 13.33
N GLY A 153 9.16 -0.69 13.91
CA GLY A 153 8.25 -1.76 14.28
C GLY A 153 7.18 -1.29 15.28
N VAL A 154 7.57 -0.56 16.32
CA VAL A 154 6.64 0.04 17.29
C VAL A 154 5.66 0.99 16.57
N ALA A 155 6.17 1.90 15.74
CA ALA A 155 5.32 2.82 14.99
C ALA A 155 4.33 2.12 14.05
N ALA A 156 4.70 0.97 13.49
CA ALA A 156 3.80 0.16 12.67
C ALA A 156 2.66 -0.46 13.47
N VAL A 157 2.97 -1.04 14.64
CA VAL A 157 1.97 -1.61 15.55
C VAL A 157 1.03 -0.51 16.08
N ASP A 158 1.57 0.65 16.47
CA ASP A 158 0.76 1.79 16.90
C ASP A 158 -0.20 2.26 15.80
N ALA A 159 0.24 2.26 14.53
CA ALA A 159 -0.60 2.63 13.40
C ALA A 159 -1.76 1.64 13.15
N MET A 160 -1.69 0.42 13.69
CA MET A 160 -2.76 -0.58 13.58
C MET A 160 -3.90 -0.35 14.59
N ALA A 161 -3.68 0.43 15.66
CA ALA A 161 -4.63 0.59 16.76
C ALA A 161 -6.04 1.07 16.32
N ASP A 162 -6.09 1.97 15.34
CA ASP A 162 -7.35 2.51 14.77
C ASP A 162 -7.73 1.82 13.44
N THR A 163 -7.37 0.54 13.32
CA THR A 163 -7.66 -0.26 12.14
C THR A 163 -8.30 -1.58 12.55
N ARG A 164 -8.64 -2.40 11.55
CA ARG A 164 -9.09 -3.77 11.76
C ARG A 164 -7.94 -4.78 11.90
N LEU A 165 -6.70 -4.33 11.67
CA LEU A 165 -5.54 -5.19 11.59
C LEU A 165 -5.10 -5.59 12.99
N ASP A 166 -4.75 -6.85 13.15
CA ASP A 166 -4.32 -7.45 14.40
C ASP A 166 -2.81 -7.76 14.33
N PRO A 167 -1.97 -7.17 15.20
CA PRO A 167 -0.59 -7.59 15.35
C PRO A 167 -0.52 -9.03 15.87
N ALA A 168 -0.33 -9.99 14.96
CA ALA A 168 -0.41 -11.41 15.26
C ALA A 168 0.61 -11.83 16.32
N ALA A 169 0.17 -12.60 17.31
CA ALA A 169 1.10 -13.35 18.16
C ALA A 169 1.85 -14.37 17.30
N LEU A 170 3.16 -14.50 17.52
CA LEU A 170 3.96 -15.48 16.76
C LEU A 170 3.66 -16.89 17.28
N PRO A 171 3.20 -17.82 16.41
CA PRO A 171 3.04 -19.22 16.78
C PRO A 171 4.36 -19.85 17.24
N ASP A 172 4.28 -20.86 18.12
CA ASP A 172 5.46 -21.48 18.74
C ASP A 172 6.42 -22.09 17.71
N ASP A 173 5.88 -22.68 16.64
CA ASP A 173 6.65 -23.27 15.54
C ASP A 173 7.31 -22.20 14.67
N LEU A 174 6.60 -21.11 14.33
CA LEU A 174 7.19 -19.96 13.65
C LEU A 174 8.30 -19.32 14.51
N MET A 175 8.07 -19.15 15.80
CA MET A 175 9.07 -18.63 16.74
C MET A 175 10.30 -19.54 16.80
N ALA A 176 10.13 -20.87 16.83
CA ALA A 176 11.21 -21.83 16.79
C ALA A 176 12.02 -21.73 15.48
N ALA A 177 11.36 -21.65 14.33
CA ALA A 177 12.03 -21.49 13.04
C ALA A 177 12.84 -20.17 12.97
N ILE A 178 12.29 -19.06 13.46
CA ILE A 178 13.00 -17.77 13.51
C ILE A 178 14.20 -17.84 14.46
N ASN A 179 14.10 -18.59 15.57
CA ASN A 179 15.20 -18.77 16.53
C ASN A 179 16.45 -19.45 15.92
N GLU A 180 16.27 -20.28 14.89
CA GLU A 180 17.39 -20.91 14.19
C GLU A 180 18.12 -19.93 13.26
N LYS A 181 17.44 -18.86 12.84
CA LYS A 181 17.93 -17.90 11.84
C LYS A 181 18.49 -16.62 12.45
N LEU A 182 17.93 -16.17 13.57
CA LEU A 182 18.27 -14.90 14.19
C LEU A 182 19.08 -15.08 15.49
N PRO A 183 19.94 -14.10 15.85
CA PRO A 183 20.69 -14.16 17.09
C PRO A 183 19.76 -14.19 18.32
N PRO A 184 20.17 -14.78 19.46
CA PRO A 184 19.30 -14.93 20.64
C PRO A 184 18.61 -13.65 21.15
N ARG A 185 19.17 -12.48 20.81
CA ARG A 185 18.74 -11.15 21.21
C ARG A 185 17.70 -10.47 20.28
N TRP A 186 17.20 -11.14 19.24
CA TRP A 186 16.06 -10.64 18.47
C TRP A 186 14.81 -10.52 19.37
N SER A 187 13.81 -9.73 18.99
CA SER A 187 12.71 -9.32 19.88
C SER A 187 11.88 -10.43 20.54
N LYS A 188 11.82 -11.65 19.97
CA LYS A 188 10.95 -12.76 20.41
C LYS A 188 9.47 -12.39 20.46
N ASN A 189 9.04 -11.44 19.64
CA ASN A 189 7.65 -11.00 19.55
C ASN A 189 7.34 -10.47 18.14
N ASN A 190 6.10 -10.08 17.89
CA ASN A 190 5.72 -9.22 16.78
C ASN A 190 5.70 -7.76 17.28
N PRO A 191 6.55 -6.86 16.77
CA PRO A 191 7.40 -6.97 15.58
C PRO A 191 8.62 -7.89 15.73
N ILE A 192 8.96 -8.61 14.66
CA ILE A 192 10.23 -9.35 14.51
C ILE A 192 11.34 -8.34 14.22
N ASP A 193 12.03 -7.88 15.27
CA ASP A 193 13.22 -7.04 15.17
C ASP A 193 14.47 -7.91 15.15
N MET A 194 15.17 -7.92 14.01
CA MET A 194 16.40 -8.69 13.81
C MET A 194 17.59 -8.15 14.62
N ALA A 195 17.45 -6.94 15.16
CA ALA A 195 18.40 -6.28 16.04
C ALA A 195 19.80 -6.09 15.41
N GLY A 196 19.94 -5.91 14.10
CA GLY A 196 21.27 -5.84 13.46
C GLY A 196 21.92 -7.22 13.25
N GLY A 197 21.12 -8.29 13.31
CA GLY A 197 21.52 -9.65 12.97
C GLY A 197 21.32 -10.00 11.50
N GLU A 198 20.80 -9.07 10.70
CA GLU A 198 20.55 -9.27 9.29
C GLU A 198 21.82 -9.40 8.47
N THR A 199 21.84 -10.43 7.63
CA THR A 199 22.77 -10.58 6.51
C THR A 199 21.97 -10.58 5.21
N ARG A 200 22.65 -10.60 4.06
CA ARG A 200 22.04 -10.66 2.72
C ARG A 200 20.88 -11.65 2.58
N ASP A 201 20.95 -12.81 3.23
CA ASP A 201 19.95 -13.87 3.06
C ASP A 201 18.98 -13.96 4.26
N THR A 202 19.30 -13.33 5.40
CA THR A 202 18.48 -13.39 6.61
C THR A 202 17.10 -12.73 6.41
N VAL A 203 17.03 -11.55 5.80
CA VAL A 203 15.73 -10.89 5.56
C VAL A 203 14.84 -11.71 4.62
N PRO A 204 15.31 -12.16 3.43
CA PRO A 204 14.53 -13.06 2.59
C PRO A 204 14.08 -14.35 3.29
N GLU A 205 14.94 -15.00 4.07
CA GLU A 205 14.59 -16.24 4.78
C GLU A 205 13.52 -16.03 5.84
N ILE A 206 13.62 -14.97 6.65
CA ILE A 206 12.59 -14.63 7.65
C ILE A 206 11.29 -14.24 6.95
N LEU A 207 11.36 -13.47 5.88
CA LEU A 207 10.18 -13.05 5.13
C LEU A 207 9.44 -14.23 4.53
N GLN A 208 10.16 -15.23 4.00
CA GLN A 208 9.58 -16.48 3.49
C GLN A 208 8.86 -17.24 4.61
N LEU A 209 9.56 -17.50 5.73
CA LEU A 209 9.00 -18.25 6.86
C LEU A 209 7.70 -17.62 7.39
N VAL A 210 7.67 -16.29 7.48
CA VAL A 210 6.50 -15.55 7.95
C VAL A 210 5.38 -15.57 6.91
N ALA A 211 5.70 -15.33 5.63
CA ALA A 211 4.69 -15.24 4.57
C ALA A 211 4.04 -16.59 4.23
N GLU A 212 4.75 -17.71 4.42
CA GLU A 212 4.21 -19.07 4.22
C GLU A 212 3.38 -19.59 5.40
N HIS A 213 3.46 -18.92 6.56
CA HIS A 213 2.83 -19.43 7.76
C HIS A 213 1.30 -19.28 7.70
N PRO A 214 0.50 -20.35 7.93
CA PRO A 214 -0.96 -20.31 7.79
C PRO A 214 -1.66 -19.37 8.78
N ASP A 215 -0.94 -18.98 9.84
CA ASP A 215 -1.43 -18.00 10.83
C ASP A 215 -1.03 -16.55 10.56
N VAL A 216 -0.48 -16.26 9.38
CA VAL A 216 -0.11 -14.91 8.96
C VAL A 216 -0.86 -14.56 7.69
N ASP A 217 -1.65 -13.49 7.75
CA ASP A 217 -2.47 -13.06 6.61
C ASP A 217 -1.79 -11.97 5.78
N SER A 218 -0.78 -11.30 6.34
CA SER A 218 -0.05 -10.20 5.70
C SER A 218 1.25 -9.84 6.45
N VAL A 219 2.18 -9.21 5.74
CA VAL A 219 3.47 -8.78 6.31
C VAL A 219 3.72 -7.30 6.03
N VAL A 220 4.27 -6.59 7.01
CA VAL A 220 4.85 -5.25 6.83
C VAL A 220 6.36 -5.36 7.00
N LEU A 221 7.12 -5.09 5.94
CA LEU A 221 8.58 -5.11 5.94
C LEU A 221 9.13 -3.68 6.07
N LEU A 222 9.95 -3.47 7.09
CA LEU A 222 10.54 -2.18 7.44
C LEU A 222 12.06 -2.28 7.49
N GLY A 223 12.74 -1.14 7.28
CA GLY A 223 14.20 -1.07 7.41
C GLY A 223 14.98 -1.44 6.15
N VAL A 224 14.28 -1.59 5.01
CA VAL A 224 14.90 -1.78 3.69
C VAL A 224 15.51 -0.47 3.21
N GLY A 225 16.70 -0.51 2.62
CA GLY A 225 17.40 0.68 2.08
C GLY A 225 18.41 1.32 3.03
N ILE A 226 18.39 0.96 4.32
CA ILE A 226 19.28 1.53 5.35
C ILE A 226 20.75 1.21 5.06
N GLN A 227 21.03 0.00 4.57
CA GLN A 227 22.38 -0.44 4.27
C GLN A 227 22.93 0.38 3.10
N SER A 228 22.11 0.60 2.09
CA SER A 228 22.42 1.46 0.95
C SER A 228 22.50 2.93 1.31
N ASN A 229 21.78 3.40 2.33
CA ASN A 229 21.97 4.75 2.85
C ASN A 229 23.36 4.90 3.47
N THR A 230 23.81 3.89 4.22
CA THR A 230 25.19 3.82 4.73
C THR A 230 26.20 3.75 3.57
N ALA A 231 25.90 2.99 2.53
CA ALA A 231 26.69 2.93 1.30
C ALA A 231 26.81 4.30 0.61
N SER A 232 25.71 5.07 0.55
CA SER A 232 25.68 6.42 0.01
C SER A 232 26.58 7.37 0.80
N MET A 233 26.53 7.31 2.14
CA MET A 233 27.43 8.08 3.00
C MET A 233 28.91 7.75 2.75
N MET A 234 29.24 6.46 2.58
CA MET A 234 30.60 6.03 2.26
C MET A 234 31.04 6.49 0.87
N ARG A 235 30.17 6.34 -0.13
CA ARG A 235 30.43 6.75 -1.53
C ARG A 235 30.71 8.24 -1.65
N ASN A 236 29.99 9.07 -0.91
CA ASN A 236 30.14 10.52 -0.94
C ASN A 236 31.27 11.02 -0.01
N GLY A 237 31.93 10.12 0.72
CA GLY A 237 33.04 10.45 1.60
C GLY A 237 34.37 10.65 0.85
N PRO A 238 35.33 11.38 1.45
CA PRO A 238 36.62 11.70 0.82
C PRO A 238 37.56 10.49 0.62
N PHE A 239 37.21 9.33 1.17
CA PHE A 239 38.02 8.12 1.13
C PHE A 239 37.57 7.11 0.05
N PHE A 240 36.47 7.38 -0.65
CA PHE A 240 35.99 6.52 -1.73
C PHE A 240 36.75 6.82 -3.04
N PRO A 241 37.11 5.80 -3.87
CA PRO A 241 36.77 4.38 -3.76
C PRO A 241 37.78 3.52 -2.95
N ASP A 242 38.81 4.13 -2.37
CA ASP A 242 39.93 3.45 -1.72
C ASP A 242 39.56 2.69 -0.43
N HIS A 243 40.56 2.07 0.20
CA HIS A 243 40.43 1.35 1.48
C HIS A 243 39.40 0.20 1.48
N GLY A 244 39.05 -0.31 0.30
CA GLY A 244 38.05 -1.37 0.12
C GLY A 244 36.60 -0.89 0.25
N LEU A 245 36.37 0.43 0.28
CA LEU A 245 35.03 1.01 0.39
C LEU A 245 34.17 0.67 -0.83
N GLU A 246 34.73 0.59 -2.03
CA GLU A 246 34.00 0.16 -3.23
C GLU A 246 33.30 -1.20 -3.04
N ARG A 247 34.02 -2.17 -2.46
CA ARG A 247 33.47 -3.51 -2.18
C ARG A 247 32.35 -3.46 -1.13
N ILE A 248 32.50 -2.65 -0.10
CA ILE A 248 31.51 -2.50 0.99
C ILE A 248 30.25 -1.81 0.47
N VAL A 249 30.41 -0.71 -0.26
CA VAL A 249 29.31 0.02 -0.90
C VAL A 249 28.52 -0.92 -1.80
N GLY A 250 29.19 -1.61 -2.73
CA GLY A 250 28.51 -2.53 -3.64
C GLY A 250 27.85 -3.71 -2.92
N PHE A 251 28.37 -4.15 -1.77
CA PHE A 251 27.72 -5.20 -0.96
C PHE A 251 26.39 -4.72 -0.37
N HIS A 252 26.37 -3.54 0.27
CA HIS A 252 25.15 -2.98 0.85
C HIS A 252 24.07 -2.69 -0.21
N GLU A 253 24.46 -2.16 -1.37
CA GLU A 253 23.51 -1.88 -2.45
C GLU A 253 22.86 -3.15 -2.99
N ARG A 254 23.66 -4.19 -3.28
CA ARG A 254 23.13 -5.49 -3.73
C ARG A 254 22.25 -6.15 -2.67
N GLN A 255 22.57 -5.94 -1.39
CA GLN A 255 21.79 -6.49 -0.29
C GLN A 255 20.38 -5.88 -0.25
N ASP A 256 20.24 -4.56 -0.32
CA ASP A 256 18.93 -3.91 -0.32
C ASP A 256 18.13 -4.15 -1.60
N THR A 257 18.79 -4.22 -2.77
CA THR A 257 18.14 -4.69 -4.01
C THR A 257 17.56 -6.10 -3.80
N ARG A 258 18.33 -7.02 -3.22
CA ARG A 258 17.86 -8.39 -2.96
C ARG A 258 16.67 -8.42 -1.99
N TYR A 259 16.65 -7.56 -0.97
CA TYR A 259 15.53 -7.48 -0.04
C TYR A 259 14.24 -7.02 -0.73
N ALA A 260 14.34 -6.01 -1.60
CA ALA A 260 13.21 -5.53 -2.39
C ALA A 260 12.68 -6.58 -3.39
N GLU A 261 13.59 -7.26 -4.11
CA GLU A 261 13.25 -8.37 -5.00
C GLU A 261 12.55 -9.50 -4.25
N ALA A 262 13.12 -9.94 -3.12
CA ALA A 262 12.57 -11.00 -2.30
C ALA A 262 11.15 -10.64 -1.81
N ALA A 263 10.91 -9.42 -1.34
CA ALA A 263 9.56 -9.03 -0.93
C ALA A 263 8.51 -9.18 -2.05
N ALA A 264 8.86 -8.80 -3.29
CA ALA A 264 7.96 -8.94 -4.43
C ALA A 264 7.79 -10.41 -4.88
N GLU A 265 8.89 -11.17 -4.94
CA GLU A 265 8.91 -12.60 -5.31
C GLU A 265 8.09 -13.42 -4.33
N ILE A 266 8.35 -13.27 -3.03
CA ILE A 266 7.72 -14.04 -1.96
C ILE A 266 6.23 -13.74 -1.90
N SER A 267 5.85 -12.46 -1.94
CA SER A 267 4.42 -12.08 -1.95
C SER A 267 3.66 -12.72 -3.10
N THR A 268 4.28 -12.77 -4.29
CA THR A 268 3.69 -13.40 -5.47
C THR A 268 3.62 -14.92 -5.32
N ALA A 269 4.65 -15.54 -4.77
CA ALA A 269 4.75 -16.99 -4.63
C ALA A 269 3.80 -17.55 -3.57
N THR A 270 3.63 -16.86 -2.44
CA THR A 270 2.80 -17.32 -1.32
C THR A 270 1.35 -16.84 -1.42
N GLY A 271 1.09 -15.78 -2.19
CA GLY A 271 -0.21 -15.10 -2.18
C GLY A 271 -0.42 -14.21 -0.95
N THR A 272 0.61 -14.00 -0.13
CA THR A 272 0.55 -13.18 1.08
C THR A 272 0.98 -11.75 0.73
N PRO A 273 0.18 -10.71 1.04
CA PRO A 273 0.59 -9.34 0.76
C PRO A 273 1.77 -8.92 1.65
N ILE A 274 2.79 -8.34 1.02
CA ILE A 274 3.99 -7.84 1.70
C ILE A 274 4.13 -6.34 1.42
N MET A 275 3.86 -5.55 2.44
CA MET A 275 3.92 -4.09 2.38
C MET A 275 5.32 -3.62 2.76
N VAL A 276 6.10 -3.10 1.81
CA VAL A 276 7.41 -2.54 2.09
C VAL A 276 7.29 -1.05 2.42
N ALA A 277 7.89 -0.61 3.52
CA ALA A 277 7.91 0.81 3.87
C ALA A 277 9.29 1.31 4.32
N THR A 278 9.67 2.45 3.78
CA THR A 278 10.82 3.26 4.19
C THR A 278 10.59 4.72 3.77
N GLU A 279 10.98 5.64 4.63
CA GLU A 279 11.10 7.08 4.36
C GLU A 279 11.94 7.40 3.12
N LEU A 280 12.85 6.50 2.73
CA LEU A 280 13.68 6.62 1.54
C LEU A 280 12.85 6.62 0.25
N ALA A 281 11.64 6.05 0.25
CA ALA A 281 10.72 6.17 -0.89
C ALA A 281 10.47 7.65 -1.26
N ASN A 282 10.54 8.56 -0.28
CA ASN A 282 10.44 10.01 -0.50
C ASN A 282 11.80 10.70 -0.44
N ALA A 283 12.61 10.40 0.57
CA ALA A 283 13.86 11.11 0.86
C ALA A 283 15.03 10.72 -0.06
N GLY A 284 14.96 9.57 -0.71
CA GLY A 284 16.02 9.04 -1.57
C GLY A 284 15.48 7.98 -2.53
N PRO A 285 14.64 8.34 -3.52
CA PRO A 285 14.00 7.38 -4.41
C PRO A 285 14.99 6.59 -5.26
N ASP A 286 16.20 7.13 -5.50
CA ASP A 286 17.30 6.44 -6.19
C ASP A 286 18.04 5.43 -5.29
N ASN A 287 17.66 5.32 -4.00
CA ASN A 287 18.18 4.27 -3.13
C ASN A 287 17.83 2.90 -3.74
N PRO A 288 18.77 1.94 -3.77
CA PRO A 288 18.56 0.61 -4.35
C PRO A 288 17.25 -0.07 -3.96
N ALA A 289 16.78 0.05 -2.71
CA ALA A 289 15.51 -0.55 -2.29
C ALA A 289 14.27 0.05 -2.98
N PRO A 290 13.93 1.35 -2.78
CA PRO A 290 12.79 1.96 -3.47
C PRO A 290 12.94 1.96 -5.00
N ALA A 291 14.16 2.14 -5.53
CA ALA A 291 14.40 2.07 -6.98
C ALA A 291 14.09 0.69 -7.57
N THR A 292 14.43 -0.39 -6.86
CA THR A 292 14.11 -1.76 -7.27
C THR A 292 12.60 -2.00 -7.25
N LEU A 293 11.90 -1.58 -6.18
CA LEU A 293 10.44 -1.69 -6.11
C LEU A 293 9.75 -0.90 -7.22
N HIS A 294 10.20 0.32 -7.50
CA HIS A 294 9.72 1.13 -8.62
C HIS A 294 9.88 0.38 -9.95
N ALA A 295 11.08 -0.18 -10.23
CA ALA A 295 11.34 -0.92 -11.46
C ALA A 295 10.48 -2.18 -11.59
N LEU A 296 10.12 -2.81 -10.48
CA LEU A 296 9.20 -3.96 -10.41
C LEU A 296 7.71 -3.55 -10.47
N GLY A 297 7.41 -2.25 -10.51
CA GLY A 297 6.04 -1.74 -10.43
C GLY A 297 5.35 -2.06 -9.11
N ARG A 298 6.11 -2.16 -8.01
CA ARG A 298 5.62 -2.40 -6.65
C ARG A 298 5.70 -1.13 -5.82
N LEU A 299 4.64 -0.86 -5.05
CA LEU A 299 4.59 0.31 -4.20
C LEU A 299 5.56 0.18 -3.01
N CYS A 300 6.44 1.17 -2.85
CA CYS A 300 7.21 1.38 -1.62
C CYS A 300 6.56 2.52 -0.82
N HIS A 301 6.05 2.23 0.37
CA HIS A 301 5.41 3.24 1.20
C HIS A 301 6.43 4.14 1.89
N ALA A 302 6.14 5.43 1.98
CA ALA A 302 7.05 6.38 2.64
C ALA A 302 7.07 6.25 4.18
N SER A 303 6.17 5.48 4.78
CA SER A 303 6.17 5.22 6.22
C SER A 303 5.36 3.99 6.58
N ALA A 304 5.62 3.43 7.76
CA ALA A 304 4.86 2.31 8.32
C ALA A 304 3.35 2.61 8.40
N GLY A 305 2.97 3.83 8.82
CA GLY A 305 1.56 4.22 8.91
C GLY A 305 0.84 4.22 7.56
N ARG A 306 1.52 4.61 6.48
CA ARG A 306 0.96 4.57 5.12
C ARG A 306 0.78 3.13 4.60
N ALA A 307 1.76 2.26 4.88
CA ALA A 307 1.66 0.83 4.59
C ALA A 307 0.50 0.18 5.35
N VAL A 308 0.39 0.43 6.65
CA VAL A 308 -0.70 -0.08 7.50
C VAL A 308 -2.06 0.43 7.03
N ARG A 309 -2.18 1.71 6.65
CA ARG A 309 -3.44 2.27 6.12
C ARG A 309 -3.85 1.61 4.80
N SER A 310 -2.91 1.36 3.91
CA SER A 310 -3.19 0.70 2.63
C SER A 310 -3.59 -0.76 2.82
N LEU A 311 -2.90 -1.47 3.73
CA LEU A 311 -3.24 -2.84 4.12
C LEU A 311 -4.62 -2.92 4.80
N HIS A 312 -4.98 -1.91 5.60
CA HIS A 312 -6.31 -1.81 6.21
C HIS A 312 -7.41 -1.78 5.15
N HIS A 313 -7.21 -1.06 4.05
CA HIS A 313 -8.15 -1.03 2.92
C HIS A 313 -8.26 -2.39 2.23
N LEU A 314 -7.13 -3.07 1.99
CA LEU A 314 -7.08 -4.43 1.42
C LEU A 314 -7.85 -5.43 2.28
N ALA A 315 -7.53 -5.49 3.58
CA ALA A 315 -8.20 -6.37 4.54
C ALA A 315 -9.68 -6.00 4.69
N GLY A 316 -10.01 -4.69 4.66
CA GLY A 316 -11.35 -4.13 4.60
C GLY A 316 -12.18 -4.78 3.49
N TYR A 317 -11.69 -4.65 2.27
CA TYR A 317 -12.32 -5.19 1.07
C TYR A 317 -12.39 -6.72 1.07
N SER A 318 -11.30 -7.41 1.46
CA SER A 318 -11.26 -8.87 1.56
C SER A 318 -12.36 -9.42 2.49
N ALA A 319 -12.52 -8.86 3.70
CA ALA A 319 -13.58 -9.36 4.58
C ALA A 319 -14.99 -8.95 4.10
N TRP A 320 -15.13 -7.81 3.43
CA TRP A 320 -16.41 -7.42 2.82
C TRP A 320 -16.86 -8.44 1.76
N ARG A 321 -15.92 -8.94 0.93
CA ARG A 321 -16.16 -10.02 -0.05
C ARG A 321 -16.53 -11.33 0.64
N ARG A 322 -15.73 -11.78 1.61
CA ARG A 322 -15.98 -13.03 2.35
C ARG A 322 -17.32 -13.05 3.05
N ALA A 323 -17.74 -11.94 3.67
CA ALA A 323 -19.05 -11.81 4.30
C ALA A 323 -20.23 -11.97 3.32
N ARG A 324 -19.96 -11.96 2.00
CA ARG A 324 -20.93 -12.11 0.91
C ARG A 324 -20.70 -13.36 0.05
N GLY A 325 -19.73 -14.21 0.41
CA GLY A 325 -19.40 -15.42 -0.36
C GLY A 325 -18.80 -15.14 -1.75
N LEU A 326 -18.08 -14.01 -1.88
CA LEU A 326 -17.39 -13.57 -3.11
C LEU A 326 -15.88 -13.86 -3.07
#